data_AF-A0A1Y2SNF1-F1
#
_entry.id   AF-A0A1Y2SNF1-F1
#
_cell.length_a   1.000
_cell.length_b   1.000
_cell.length_c   1.000
_cell.angle_alpha   90.00
_cell.angle_beta   90.00
_cell.angle_gamma   90.00
#
_symmetry.space_group_name_H-M   'P 1'
#
loop_
_entity.id
_entity.type
_entity.pdbx_description
1 polymer ?
#
loop_
_entity_poly.entity_id
_entity_poly.type
_entity_poly.pdbx_seq_one_letter_code
_entity_poly.pdbx_strand_id
1 'polypeptide(L)' 'MDNKDELIERISEFLANNPIRLEDKLAVMMRFCFQLMPSSKIDGVNMRTSDGRILTLESK' A
#
# COMPACT_ATOMS: atom_id res chain seq x y z
N MET A 1 -10.55 -22.18 -1.04
CA MET A 1 -9.66 -21.07 -0.66
C MET A 1 -10.47 -19.81 -0.89
N ASP A 2 -10.66 -18.97 0.12
CA ASP A 2 -11.43 -17.73 -0.07
C ASP A 2 -10.71 -16.85 -1.12
N ASN A 3 -11.45 -16.22 -2.03
CA ASN A 3 -10.87 -15.34 -3.07
C ASN A 3 -9.99 -14.23 -2.49
N LYS A 4 -10.23 -13.87 -1.22
CA LYS A 4 -9.42 -12.92 -0.46
C LYS A 4 -8.03 -13.46 -0.17
N ASP A 5 -7.92 -14.72 0.22
CA ASP A 5 -6.64 -15.34 0.59
C ASP A 5 -5.75 -15.50 -0.64
N GLU A 6 -6.33 -15.90 -1.78
CA GLU A 6 -5.62 -15.98 -3.06
C GLU A 6 -5.09 -14.60 -3.51
N LEU A 7 -5.88 -13.55 -3.31
CA LEU A 7 -5.45 -12.19 -3.64
C LEU A 7 -4.28 -11.73 -2.75
N ILE A 8 -4.34 -12.04 -1.45
CA ILE A 8 -3.27 -11.71 -0.50
C ILE A 8 -1.97 -12.44 -0.87
N GLU A 9 -2.07 -13.71 -1.23
CA GLU A 9 -0.93 -14.54 -1.63
C GLU A 9 -0.27 -13.97 -2.90
N ARG A 10 -1.05 -13.67 -3.95
CA ARG A 10 -0.52 -13.08 -5.20
C ARG A 10 0.13 -11.72 -4.99
N ILE A 11 -0.44 -10.87 -4.13
CA ILE A 11 0.17 -9.57 -3.79
C ILE A 11 1.50 -9.79 -3.06
N SER A 12 1.54 -10.74 -2.14
CA SER A 12 2.74 -11.08 -1.35
C SER A 12 3.86 -11.59 -2.26
N GLU A 13 3.55 -12.50 -3.18
CA GLU A 13 4.51 -13.01 -4.17
C GLU A 13 5.02 -11.92 -5.10
N PHE A 14 4.13 -11.06 -5.62
CA PHE A 14 4.52 -9.95 -6.48
C PHE A 14 5.45 -8.96 -5.77
N LEU A 15 5.18 -8.64 -4.51
CA LEU A 15 6.00 -7.74 -3.70
C LEU A 15 7.34 -8.37 -3.31
N ALA A 16 7.39 -9.68 -3.04
CA ALA A 16 8.63 -10.39 -2.72
C ALA A 16 9.58 -10.47 -3.92
N ASN A 17 9.04 -10.76 -5.10
CA ASN A 17 9.84 -11.02 -6.30
C ASN A 17 10.13 -9.77 -7.15
N ASN A 18 9.50 -8.64 -6.88
CA ASN A 18 9.78 -7.42 -7.64
C ASN A 18 11.14 -6.81 -7.25
N PRO A 19 12.00 -6.44 -8.21
CA PRO A 19 13.28 -5.79 -7.94
C PRO A 19 13.17 -4.29 -7.57
N ILE A 20 11.95 -3.78 -7.38
CA ILE A 20 11.71 -2.37 -7.04
C ILE A 20 12.11 -2.10 -5.59
N ARG A 21 12.51 -0.86 -5.29
CA ARG A 21 12.88 -0.43 -3.93
C ARG A 21 11.69 -0.61 -2.98
N LEU A 22 11.99 -0.86 -1.70
CA LEU A 22 10.96 -1.11 -0.69
C LEU A 22 10.00 0.06 -0.55
N GLU A 23 10.51 1.28 -0.70
CA GLU A 23 9.75 2.52 -0.64
C GLU A 23 8.73 2.62 -1.79
N ASP A 24 9.10 2.20 -2.99
CA ASP A 24 8.21 2.22 -4.16
C ASP A 24 7.11 1.15 -4.04
N LYS A 25 7.46 -0.05 -3.55
CA LYS A 25 6.50 -1.12 -3.23
C LYS A 25 5.45 -0.65 -2.22
N LEU A 26 5.92 0.06 -1.20
CA LEU A 26 5.12 0.59 -0.13
C LEU A 26 4.19 1.73 -0.62
N ALA A 27 4.68 2.62 -1.50
CA ALA A 27 3.88 3.63 -2.15
C ALA A 27 2.74 3.03 -3.01
N VAL A 28 3.02 1.95 -3.75
CA VAL A 28 2.00 1.22 -4.53
C VAL A 28 0.94 0.63 -3.61
N MET A 29 1.34 -0.01 -2.49
CA MET A 29 0.40 -0.50 -1.49
C MET A 29 -0.48 0.61 -0.91
N MET A 30 0.10 1.76 -0.54
CA MET A 30 -0.67 2.90 -0.04
C MET A 30 -1.71 3.38 -1.05
N ARG A 31 -1.34 3.45 -2.32
CA ARG A 31 -2.24 3.87 -3.39
C ARG A 31 -3.39 2.89 -3.59
N PHE A 32 -3.13 1.59 -3.55
CA PHE A 32 -4.18 0.58 -3.59
C PHE A 32 -5.11 0.67 -2.39
N CYS A 33 -4.57 0.77 -1.18
CA CYS A 33 -5.38 0.98 0.03
C CYS A 33 -6.25 2.23 -0.09
N PHE A 34 -5.70 3.32 -0.62
CA PHE A 34 -6.44 4.56 -0.84
C PHE A 34 -7.59 4.39 -1.84
N GLN A 35 -7.34 3.76 -2.98
CA GLN A 35 -8.34 3.51 -4.02
C GLN A 35 -9.42 2.50 -3.60
N LEU A 36 -9.06 1.53 -2.76
CA LEU A 36 -9.96 0.50 -2.22
C LEU A 36 -10.74 0.95 -0.99
N MET A 37 -10.61 2.21 -0.58
CA MET A 37 -11.39 2.84 0.49
C MET A 37 -12.34 3.90 -0.10
N PRO A 38 -13.46 3.53 -0.77
CA PRO A 38 -14.29 4.46 -1.52
C PRO A 38 -15.20 5.32 -0.62
N SER A 39 -15.31 4.98 0.67
CA SER A 39 -16.34 5.51 1.59
C SER A 39 -15.80 6.28 2.78
N SER A 40 -14.49 6.22 3.01
CA SER A 40 -13.87 6.95 4.10
C SER A 40 -13.36 8.27 3.54
N LYS A 41 -13.87 9.40 4.05
CA LYS A 41 -13.27 10.74 3.87
C LYS A 41 -11.87 10.74 4.48
N ILE A 42 -10.94 10.04 3.85
CA ILE A 42 -9.55 10.00 4.24
C ILE A 42 -8.89 11.07 3.40
N ASP A 43 -8.62 12.20 4.04
CA ASP A 43 -7.94 13.34 3.43
C ASP A 43 -6.50 12.96 3.00
N GLY A 44 -5.91 11.97 3.67
CA GLY A 44 -4.67 11.34 3.26
C GLY A 44 -4.25 10.15 4.13
N VAL A 45 -3.28 9.39 3.65
CA VAL A 45 -2.68 8.25 4.37
C VAL A 45 -1.30 8.64 4.84
N ASN A 46 -1.07 8.56 6.15
CA ASN A 46 0.23 8.79 6.75
C ASN A 46 0.99 7.49 6.92
N MET A 47 2.31 7.57 6.74
CA MET A 47 3.22 6.45 6.89
C MET A 47 4.47 6.88 7.61
N ARG A 48 4.84 6.14 8.65
CA ARG A 48 6.12 6.32 9.34
C ARG A 48 7.17 5.44 8.69
N THR A 49 8.23 6.07 8.17
CA THR A 49 9.40 5.38 7.61
C THR A 49 10.30 4.87 8.74
N SER A 50 11.21 3.95 8.41
CA SER A 50 12.16 3.35 9.36
C SER A 50 13.11 4.38 9.99
N ASP A 51 13.38 5.49 9.32
CA ASP A 51 14.17 6.62 9.83
C ASP A 51 13.34 7.63 10.67
N GLY A 52 12.06 7.32 10.90
CA GLY A 52 11.17 8.11 11.73
C GLY A 52 10.47 9.28 11.02
N ARG A 53 10.74 9.53 9.73
CA ARG A 53 9.99 10.53 8.95
C ARG A 53 8.55 10.07 8.70
N ILE A 54 7.67 11.03 8.41
CA ILE A 54 6.29 10.76 8.01
C ILE A 54 6.13 11.13 6.54
N LEU A 55 5.67 10.18 5.73
CA LEU A 55 5.23 10.38 4.36
C LEU A 55 3.70 10.43 4.34
N THR A 56 3.16 11.44 3.67
CA THR A 56 1.71 11.62 3.53
C THR A 56 1.33 11.49 2.07
N LEU A 57 0.37 10.62 1.79
CA LEU A 57 -0.30 10.52 0.49
C LEU A 57 -1.67 11.18 0.59
N GLU A 58 -1.85 12.34 -0.04
CA GLU A 58 -3.09 13.11 0.01
C GLU A 58 -3.96 12.86 -1.23
N SER A 59 -5.28 12.94 -1.05
CA SER A 59 -6.23 13.04 -2.15
C SER A 59 -6.17 14.46 -2.71
N LYS A 60 -5.93 14.60 -4.02
CA LYS A 60 -5.88 15.92 -4.67
C LYS A 60 -7.28 16.51 -4.90
#